data_AF-A0A929KVG7-F1
#
_entry.id   AF-A0A929KVG7-F1
#
_cell.length_a   1.000
_cell.length_b   1.000
_cell.length_c   1.000
_cell.angle_alpha   90.00
_cell.angle_beta   90.00
_cell.angle_gamma   90.00
#
_symmetry.space_group_name_H-M   'P 1'
#
loop_
_entity.id
_entity.type
_entity.pdbx_description
1 polymer ?
#
loop_
_entity_poly.entity_id
_entity_poly.type
_entity_poly.pdbx_seq_one_letter_code
_entity_poly.pdbx_strand_id
1 'polypeptide(L)'
;MLAYSDNLLFTTELQPEKLDDVNDRWYFIPETGQHLSLFNEPSLKYLADKLGYNFYTDGKSLHLFTKQKFSKNPVKSDKDPFLIRKAKKLVRKTEQKLYGKREGLLERDWKYIKGKLSK
;
A
#
# COMPACT_ATOMS: atom_id res chain seq x y z
N MET A 1 2.87 8.02 -21.86
CA MET A 1 2.20 8.70 -20.72
C MET A 1 2.93 9.97 -20.32
N LEU A 2 4.21 9.91 -19.93
CA LEU A 2 5.03 11.08 -19.58
C LEU A 2 5.32 12.05 -20.74
N ALA A 3 5.13 11.61 -21.99
CA ALA A 3 5.17 12.49 -23.17
C ALA A 3 3.94 13.40 -23.29
N TYR A 4 2.86 13.10 -22.57
CA TYR A 4 1.56 13.77 -22.69
C TYR A 4 1.13 14.48 -21.39
N SER A 5 1.88 14.33 -20.29
CA SER A 5 1.58 14.97 -19.02
C SER A 5 2.86 15.19 -18.21
N ASP A 6 2.96 16.36 -17.60
CA ASP A 6 4.02 16.71 -16.64
C ASP A 6 3.76 16.16 -15.23
N ASN A 7 2.61 15.53 -15.02
CA ASN A 7 2.19 14.95 -13.75
C ASN A 7 1.68 13.51 -13.97
N LEU A 8 2.24 12.58 -13.20
CA LEU A 8 1.80 11.19 -13.14
C LEU A 8 1.52 10.83 -11.68
N LEU A 9 0.24 10.81 -11.33
CA LEU A 9 -0.25 10.27 -10.06
C LEU A 9 -0.62 8.81 -10.27
N PHE A 10 -0.07 7.90 -9.45
CA PHE A 10 -0.28 6.47 -9.60
C PHE A 10 -0.27 5.76 -8.26
N THR A 11 -0.84 4.55 -8.25
CA THR A 11 -0.86 3.70 -7.07
C THR A 11 -0.07 2.42 -7.28
N THR A 12 0.80 2.10 -6.32
CA THR A 12 1.47 0.79 -6.21
C THR A 12 1.91 0.59 -4.77
N GLU A 13 1.70 -0.60 -4.23
CA GLU A 13 2.16 -0.93 -2.88
C GLU A 13 3.69 -1.02 -2.86
N LEU A 14 4.31 -0.32 -1.91
CA LEU A 14 5.74 -0.44 -1.68
C LEU A 14 6.06 -1.75 -0.97
N GLN A 15 7.14 -2.40 -1.40
CA GLN A 15 7.69 -3.54 -0.70
C GLN A 15 8.09 -3.11 0.73
N PRO A 16 7.67 -3.86 1.76
CA PRO A 16 8.07 -3.57 3.13
C PRO A 16 9.59 -3.78 3.29
N GLU A 17 10.23 -2.93 4.11
CA GLU A 17 11.67 -3.03 4.39
C GLU A 17 12.07 -4.37 5.02
N LYS A 18 11.13 -5.01 5.73
CA LYS A 18 11.29 -6.33 6.32
C LYS A 18 10.18 -7.26 5.84
N LEU A 19 10.59 -8.42 5.36
CA LEU A 19 9.73 -9.55 5.07
C LEU A 19 10.08 -10.64 6.08
N ASP A 20 9.18 -10.87 7.04
CA ASP A 20 9.39 -11.87 8.08
C ASP A 20 9.03 -13.29 7.57
N ASP A 21 7.98 -13.42 6.74
CA ASP A 21 7.58 -14.66 6.07
C ASP A 21 6.97 -14.32 4.68
N VAL A 22 7.16 -15.22 3.72
CA VAL A 22 6.54 -15.17 2.38
C VAL A 22 5.02 -15.38 2.48
N ASN A 23 4.55 -16.17 3.46
CA ASN A 23 3.12 -16.44 3.67
C ASN A 23 2.34 -15.26 4.26
N ASP A 24 3.03 -14.22 4.75
CA ASP A 24 2.40 -13.06 5.43
C ASP A 24 1.91 -11.97 4.46
N ARG A 25 2.04 -12.17 3.15
CA ARG A 25 1.52 -11.25 2.14
C ARG A 25 0.56 -11.96 1.19
N TRP A 26 -0.59 -11.34 1.02
CA TRP A 26 -1.66 -11.80 0.13
C TRP A 26 -1.26 -11.90 -1.35
N TYR A 27 -0.15 -11.26 -1.75
CA TYR A 27 0.34 -11.22 -3.13
C TYR A 27 1.51 -12.17 -3.42
N PHE A 28 2.05 -12.87 -2.40
CA PHE A 28 3.00 -13.95 -2.63
C PHE A 28 2.21 -15.25 -2.87
N ILE A 29 2.19 -15.69 -4.12
CA ILE A 29 1.56 -16.96 -4.51
C ILE A 29 2.65 -17.82 -5.18
N PRO A 30 3.51 -18.49 -4.40
CA PRO A 30 4.67 -19.21 -4.92
C PRO A 30 4.27 -20.38 -5.84
N GLU A 31 3.05 -20.92 -5.71
CA GLU A 31 2.58 -22.01 -6.56
C GLU A 31 2.21 -21.55 -7.98
N THR A 32 1.85 -20.28 -8.17
CA THR A 32 1.51 -19.73 -9.48
C THR A 32 2.67 -18.88 -9.98
N GLY A 33 3.22 -19.19 -11.16
CA GLY A 33 4.35 -18.48 -11.76
C GLY A 33 4.05 -17.04 -12.22
N GLN A 34 3.22 -16.29 -11.49
CA GLN A 34 2.88 -14.92 -11.81
C GLN A 34 3.99 -13.99 -11.32
N HIS A 35 4.61 -13.27 -12.24
CA HIS A 35 5.63 -12.27 -11.91
C HIS A 35 4.95 -10.98 -11.43
N LEU A 36 5.05 -10.70 -10.12
CA LEU A 36 4.66 -9.42 -9.55
C LEU A 36 5.87 -8.46 -9.56
N SER A 37 5.69 -7.25 -10.09
CA SER A 37 6.72 -6.22 -9.99
C SER A 37 6.73 -5.62 -8.59
N LEU A 38 7.84 -5.80 -7.87
CA LEU A 38 8.05 -5.20 -6.55
C LEU A 38 8.73 -3.85 -6.71
N PHE A 39 8.15 -2.82 -6.10
CA PHE A 39 8.70 -1.47 -6.09
C PHE A 39 9.13 -1.10 -4.67
N ASN A 40 10.32 -0.52 -4.54
CA ASN A 40 10.75 0.13 -3.31
C ASN A 40 10.90 1.63 -3.54
N GLU A 41 10.81 2.41 -2.46
CA GLU A 41 10.88 3.87 -2.52
C GLU A 41 12.17 4.37 -3.21
N PRO A 42 13.37 3.83 -2.92
CA PRO A 42 14.59 4.22 -3.61
C PRO A 42 14.53 4.01 -5.14
N SER A 43 13.91 2.93 -5.60
CA SER A 43 13.78 2.63 -7.03
C SER A 43 12.85 3.61 -7.72
N LEU A 44 11.72 3.95 -7.09
CA LEU A 44 10.80 4.97 -7.62
C LEU A 44 11.45 6.36 -7.64
N LYS A 45 12.20 6.71 -6.58
CA LYS A 45 12.97 7.95 -6.54
C LYS A 45 14.00 8.02 -7.66
N TYR A 46 14.76 6.94 -7.86
CA TYR A 46 15.75 6.83 -8.93
C TYR A 46 15.10 6.99 -10.32
N LEU A 47 13.96 6.37 -10.56
CA LEU A 47 13.22 6.51 -11.81
C LEU A 47 12.75 7.96 -12.03
N ALA A 48 12.20 8.61 -11.01
CA ALA A 48 11.79 10.00 -11.11
C ALA A 48 12.98 10.90 -11.48
N ASP A 49 14.11 10.75 -10.79
CA ASP A 49 15.32 11.54 -11.05
C ASP A 49 15.85 11.31 -12.47
N LYS A 50 15.94 10.05 -12.90
CA LYS A 50 16.40 9.68 -14.25
C LYS A 50 15.49 10.26 -15.34
N LEU A 51 14.20 10.42 -15.05
CA LEU A 51 13.21 10.95 -15.98
C LEU A 51 13.02 12.48 -15.85
N GLY A 52 13.72 13.14 -14.92
CA GLY A 52 13.65 14.59 -14.71
C GLY A 52 12.40 15.05 -13.93
N TYR A 53 11.85 14.20 -13.07
CA TYR A 53 10.68 14.47 -12.23
C TYR A 53 11.05 14.59 -10.75
N ASN A 54 10.29 15.40 -10.02
CA ASN A 54 10.24 15.34 -8.57
C ASN A 54 9.33 14.18 -8.14
N PHE A 55 9.70 13.51 -7.05
CA PHE A 55 8.95 12.38 -6.50
C PHE A 55 8.33 12.74 -5.15
N TYR A 56 7.04 12.45 -5.01
CA TYR A 56 6.30 12.55 -3.77
C TYR A 56 5.54 11.25 -3.50
N THR A 57 5.55 10.77 -2.25
CA THR A 57 4.87 9.53 -1.85
C THR A 57 4.20 9.68 -0.48
N ASP A 58 3.14 8.91 -0.25
CA ASP A 58 2.57 8.69 1.08
C ASP A 58 3.36 7.65 1.91
N GLY A 59 4.38 7.03 1.31
CA GLY A 59 5.20 5.97 1.90
C GLY A 59 4.51 4.62 1.95
N LYS A 60 3.41 4.44 1.21
CA LYS A 60 2.62 3.21 1.20
C LYS A 60 2.20 2.80 -0.19
N SER A 61 1.33 3.59 -0.81
CA SER A 61 0.58 3.17 -1.99
C SER A 61 0.38 4.26 -3.01
N LEU A 62 0.40 5.54 -2.63
CA LEU A 62 0.10 6.65 -3.51
C LEU A 62 1.37 7.46 -3.80
N HIS A 63 1.62 7.69 -5.08
CA HIS A 63 2.88 8.21 -5.60
C HIS A 63 2.62 9.25 -6.69
N LEU A 64 3.43 10.30 -6.72
CA LEU A 64 3.36 11.37 -7.71
C LEU A 64 4.74 11.64 -8.29
N PHE A 65 4.85 11.53 -9.61
CA PHE A 65 5.93 12.12 -10.39
C PHE A 65 5.45 13.43 -10.99
N THR A 66 6.17 14.51 -10.77
CA THR A 66 5.77 15.85 -11.24
C THR A 66 6.97 16.72 -11.58
N LYS A 67 6.88 17.52 -12.65
CA LYS A 67 7.91 18.55 -12.93
C LYS A 67 7.82 19.74 -11.95
N GLN A 68 6.67 19.92 -11.29
CA GLN A 68 6.47 20.99 -10.32
C GLN A 68 7.13 20.65 -8.99
N LYS A 69 7.75 21.66 -8.36
CA LYS A 69 8.23 21.57 -6.97
C LYS A 69 7.17 22.15 -6.03
N PHE A 70 6.79 21.37 -5.04
CA PHE A 70 5.92 21.78 -3.94
C PHE A 70 6.74 21.99 -2.66
N SER A 71 6.35 22.98 -1.86
CA SER A 71 6.95 23.24 -0.54
C SER A 71 6.60 22.17 0.50
N LYS A 72 5.47 21.50 0.32
CA LYS A 72 4.99 20.38 1.14
C LYS A 72 4.67 19.20 0.23
N ASN A 73 4.78 17.98 0.77
CA ASN A 73 4.40 16.78 0.03
C ASN A 73 2.87 16.75 -0.17
N PRO A 74 2.36 16.85 -1.41
CA PRO A 74 0.93 16.95 -1.69
C PRO A 74 0.19 15.62 -1.52
N VAL A 75 0.92 14.51 -1.47
CA VAL A 75 0.37 13.15 -1.37
C VAL A 75 0.35 12.66 0.08
N LYS A 76 1.11 13.29 0.96
CA LYS A 76 1.19 12.93 2.37
C LYS A 76 -0.01 13.51 3.12
N SER A 77 -0.83 12.64 3.70
CA SER A 77 -1.86 13.09 4.64
C SER A 77 -1.21 13.70 5.87
N ASP A 78 -1.68 14.88 6.27
CA ASP A 78 -1.34 15.45 7.57
C ASP A 78 -1.80 14.50 8.69
N LYS A 79 -1.04 14.48 9.79
CA LYS A 79 -1.42 13.69 10.96
C LYS A 79 -2.68 14.30 11.57
N ASP A 80 -3.69 13.46 11.80
CA ASP A 80 -4.89 13.86 12.55
C ASP A 80 -4.49 14.56 13.87
N PRO A 81 -5.15 15.68 14.23
CA PRO A 81 -5.04 16.28 15.54
C PRO A 81 -5.19 15.25 16.66
N PHE A 82 -4.54 15.52 17.81
CA PHE A 82 -4.50 14.58 18.93
C PHE A 82 -5.88 14.06 19.34
N LEU A 83 -6.88 14.95 19.38
CA LEU A 83 -8.27 14.61 19.72
C LEU A 83 -8.91 13.68 18.69
N ILE A 84 -8.78 13.97 17.39
CA ILE A 84 -9.31 13.12 16.31
C ILE A 84 -8.67 11.74 16.35
N ARG A 85 -7.35 11.67 16.54
CA ARG A 85 -6.62 10.41 16.67
C ARG A 85 -7.11 9.58 17.87
N LYS A 86 -7.42 10.22 19.01
CA LYS A 86 -7.99 9.55 20.19
C LYS A 86 -9.41 9.07 19.93
N ALA A 87 -10.26 9.88 19.30
CA ALA A 87 -11.62 9.51 18.92
C ALA A 87 -11.62 8.30 17.96
N LYS A 88 -10.81 8.34 16.89
CA LYS A 88 -10.62 7.21 15.97
C LYS A 88 -10.13 5.95 16.70
N LYS A 89 -9.21 6.08 17.67
CA LYS A 89 -8.73 4.95 18.48
C LYS A 89 -9.84 4.34 19.35
N LEU A 90 -10.71 5.17 19.92
CA LEU A 90 -11.85 4.71 20.72
C LEU A 90 -12.86 3.96 19.84
N VAL A 91 -13.27 4.56 18.71
CA VAL A 91 -14.17 3.94 17.73
C VAL A 91 -13.62 2.60 17.28
N ARG A 92 -12.35 2.54 16.86
CA ARG A 92 -11.70 1.29 16.43
C ARG A 92 -11.71 0.23 17.53
N LYS A 93 -11.52 0.60 18.80
CA LYS A 93 -11.55 -0.35 19.93
C LYS A 93 -12.97 -0.89 20.15
N THR A 94 -13.99 -0.03 20.02
CA THR A 94 -15.40 -0.43 20.10
C THR A 94 -15.78 -1.35 18.94
N GLU A 95 -15.40 -1.00 17.72
CA GLU A 95 -15.62 -1.84 16.53
C GLU A 95 -14.92 -3.20 16.64
N GLN A 96 -13.66 -3.24 17.10
CA GLN A 96 -12.95 -4.50 17.33
C GLN A 96 -13.62 -5.36 18.40
N LYS A 97 -14.22 -4.74 19.43
CA LYS A 97 -14.97 -5.47 20.46
C LYS A 97 -16.30 -6.02 19.92
N LEU A 98 -16.95 -5.28 19.02
CA LEU A 98 -18.24 -5.68 18.42
C LEU A 98 -18.09 -6.72 17.30
N TYR A 99 -17.09 -6.54 16.42
CA TYR A 99 -16.95 -7.31 15.18
C TYR A 99 -15.74 -8.25 15.18
N GLY A 100 -14.91 -8.23 16.22
CA GLY A 100 -13.63 -8.93 16.24
C GLY A 100 -12.56 -8.26 15.36
N LYS A 101 -11.34 -8.82 15.36
CA LYS A 101 -10.28 -8.41 14.42
C LYS A 101 -10.60 -9.03 13.06
N ARG A 102 -10.88 -8.21 12.05
CA ARG A 102 -11.03 -8.68 10.67
C ARG A 102 -9.65 -9.12 10.16
N GLU A 103 -9.45 -10.41 10.02
CA GLU A 103 -8.30 -10.93 9.29
C GLU A 103 -8.55 -10.75 7.79
N GLY A 104 -7.50 -10.44 7.03
CA GLY A 104 -7.61 -10.40 5.57
C GLY A 104 -7.92 -11.79 5.04
N LEU A 105 -8.69 -11.87 3.95
CA LEU A 105 -8.94 -13.13 3.25
C LEU A 105 -7.63 -13.59 2.62
N LEU A 106 -7.06 -14.66 3.16
CA LEU A 106 -5.84 -15.29 2.67
C LEU A 106 -6.18 -16.61 1.98
N GLU A 107 -5.20 -17.18 1.28
CA GLU A 107 -5.39 -18.45 0.56
C GLU A 107 -5.83 -19.61 1.48
N ARG A 108 -5.43 -19.57 2.76
CA ARG A 108 -5.92 -20.51 3.78
C ARG A 108 -7.44 -20.46 3.95
N ASP A 109 -8.05 -19.28 3.85
CA ASP A 109 -9.48 -19.07 4.02
C ASP A 109 -10.23 -19.58 2.78
N TRP A 110 -9.65 -19.39 1.59
CA TRP A 110 -10.14 -20.00 0.35
C TRP A 110 -10.10 -21.54 0.43
N LYS A 111 -8.96 -22.11 0.83
CA LYS A 111 -8.80 -23.57 1.01
C LYS A 111 -9.83 -24.12 2.03
N TYR A 112 -10.07 -23.40 3.12
CA TYR A 112 -11.10 -23.74 4.11
C TYR A 112 -12.52 -23.74 3.53
N ILE A 113 -12.92 -22.67 2.83
CA ILE A 113 -14.26 -22.57 2.22
C ILE A 113 -14.43 -23.66 1.15
N LYS A 114 -13.42 -23.87 0.32
CA LYS A 114 -13.43 -24.90 -0.73
C LYS A 114 -13.66 -26.30 -0.14
N GLY A 115 -13.00 -26.64 0.97
CA GLY A 115 -13.20 -27.91 1.68
C GLY A 115 -14.59 -28.08 2.30
N LYS A 116 -15.28 -26.99 2.64
CA LYS A 116 -16.68 -27.03 3.11
C LYS A 116 -17.71 -27.22 1.99
N LEU A 117 -17.43 -26.71 0.80
CA LEU A 117 -18.31 -26.81 -0.36
C LEU A 117 -18.22 -28.17 -1.09
N SER A 118 -17.16 -28.93 -0.84
CA SER A 118 -16.93 -30.26 -1.43
C SER A 118 -17.47 -31.42 -0.58
N LYS A 119 -18.34 -31.16 0.39
CA LYS A 119 -19.13 -32.15 1.14
C LYS A 119 -20.61 -31.95 0.80
#